data_AF-A0A0C3KIG9-F1
#
_entry.id   AF-A0A0C3KIG9-F1
#
_cell.length_a   1.000
_cell.length_b   1.000
_cell.length_c   1.000
_cell.angle_alpha   90.00
_cell.angle_beta   90.00
_cell.angle_gamma   90.00
#
_symmetry.space_group_name_H-M   'P 1'
#
loop_
_entity.id
_entity.type
_entity.pdbx_description
1 polymer ?
#
loop_
_entity_poly.entity_id
_entity_poly.type
_entity_poly.pdbx_seq_one_letter_code
_entity_poly.pdbx_strand_id
1 'polypeptide(L)'
;MLGFCPVGNLCIFRHGDFSLTARPSEPAPAPIRSQARAPKASPQLRFVDPVPSTPQSSGTSNQQTKSKKKKKQNEKREETGGPNSLSTNASPKRGKSKKQDEKSRKVTIRVSPRYPVTTERAFMNNGYHRLQSANGGQTWTLDLTFLTQRSKALENMFEDTTNKLRGLVRHRESNTLELDGVEAGHFSLFLSALRAGSRFDFSLDELKIILPLANDWGFSKLRNRCMTTIQTLQPSPVYKLLLARRSKIPDWIREAYLTLAIRTPGLKTADAQALGATAMSIIARAREEILLHRLQSDTSMQIAFPSLPRSPLQGLAYVSSQEEAPYQG
;
A
#
# COMPACT_ATOMS: atom_id res chain seq x y z
N MET A 1 12.98 17.29 -44.33
CA MET A 1 11.89 16.47 -43.78
C MET A 1 12.46 15.67 -42.61
N LEU A 2 12.07 16.03 -41.38
CA LEU A 2 12.54 15.40 -40.13
C LEU A 2 11.64 14.20 -39.82
N GLY A 3 12.23 13.01 -39.81
CA GLY A 3 11.56 11.75 -39.46
C GLY A 3 11.49 11.57 -37.95
N PHE A 4 10.26 11.59 -37.43
CA PHE A 4 9.89 11.16 -36.09
C PHE A 4 10.28 9.68 -35.87
N CYS A 5 11.04 9.37 -34.82
CA CYS A 5 11.20 8.00 -34.31
C CYS A 5 10.22 7.78 -33.14
N PRO A 6 9.34 6.76 -33.17
CA PRO A 6 8.43 6.49 -32.08
C PRO A 6 9.13 5.71 -30.96
N VAL A 7 8.95 6.22 -29.74
CA VAL A 7 9.37 5.59 -28.49
C VAL A 7 8.39 4.44 -28.20
N GLY A 8 8.89 3.20 -28.20
CA GLY A 8 8.09 2.06 -27.78
C GLY A 8 8.73 0.73 -28.15
N ASN A 9 9.63 0.22 -27.29
CA ASN A 9 9.73 -1.21 -27.05
C ASN A 9 10.40 -1.47 -25.70
N LEU A 10 9.56 -1.93 -24.77
CA LEU A 10 9.94 -2.49 -23.49
C LEU A 10 10.62 -3.84 -23.77
N CYS A 11 11.96 -3.87 -23.76
CA CYS A 11 12.72 -5.11 -23.91
C CYS A 11 12.43 -6.06 -22.73
N ILE A 12 11.68 -7.13 -23.02
CA ILE A 12 11.56 -8.30 -22.17
C ILE A 12 12.91 -9.03 -22.24
N PHE A 13 13.74 -8.91 -21.21
CA PHE A 13 14.91 -9.77 -21.05
C PHE A 13 14.43 -11.20 -20.76
N ARG A 14 14.58 -12.09 -21.75
CA ARG A 14 14.52 -13.53 -21.53
C ARG A 14 15.73 -13.93 -20.68
N HIS A 15 15.45 -14.55 -19.54
CA HIS A 15 16.44 -15.23 -18.71
C HIS A 15 17.11 -16.33 -19.56
N GLY A 16 18.41 -16.16 -19.83
CA GLY A 16 19.27 -17.22 -20.30
C GLY A 16 19.62 -18.15 -19.14
N ASP A 17 19.65 -19.44 -19.44
CA ASP A 17 19.95 -20.55 -18.54
C ASP A 17 21.34 -20.40 -17.90
N PHE A 18 21.36 -20.01 -16.63
CA PHE A 18 22.55 -20.14 -15.79
C PHE A 18 22.56 -21.56 -15.20
N SER A 19 23.24 -22.48 -15.89
CA SER A 19 23.63 -23.77 -15.30
C SER A 19 24.69 -23.50 -14.22
N LEU A 20 24.24 -23.47 -12.97
CA LEU A 20 25.12 -23.49 -11.78
C LEU A 20 25.70 -24.89 -11.66
N THR A 21 26.98 -25.03 -12.00
CA THR A 21 27.77 -26.21 -11.65
C THR A 21 27.86 -26.32 -10.12
N ALA A 22 27.53 -27.50 -9.62
CA ALA A 22 27.48 -27.82 -8.20
C ALA A 22 28.86 -27.60 -7.55
N ARG A 23 28.89 -26.75 -6.51
CA ARG A 23 30.05 -26.57 -5.63
C ARG A 23 30.17 -27.81 -4.74
N PRO A 24 31.36 -28.44 -4.63
CA PRO A 24 31.58 -29.55 -3.72
C PRO A 24 31.39 -29.12 -2.26
N SER A 25 30.76 -30.00 -1.49
CA SER A 25 30.38 -29.83 -0.09
C SER A 25 31.60 -29.60 0.82
N GLU A 26 31.66 -28.42 1.41
CA GLU A 26 32.62 -28.05 2.45
C GLU A 26 32.22 -28.73 3.79
N PRO A 27 33.14 -29.42 4.48
CA PRO A 27 32.84 -30.13 5.72
C PRO A 27 32.53 -29.16 6.86
N ALA A 28 31.51 -29.50 7.64
CA ALA A 28 30.99 -28.69 8.73
C ALA A 28 32.05 -28.38 9.82
N PRO A 29 32.17 -27.11 10.27
CA PRO A 29 33.06 -26.76 11.37
C PRO A 29 32.56 -27.32 12.71
N ALA A 30 33.49 -27.87 13.49
CA ALA A 30 33.26 -28.43 14.80
C ALA A 30 32.67 -27.40 15.80
N PRO A 31 31.86 -27.85 16.78
CA PRO A 31 31.23 -26.95 17.74
C PRO A 31 32.27 -26.31 18.68
N ILE A 32 32.40 -24.99 18.58
CA ILE A 32 33.18 -24.17 19.50
C ILE A 32 32.44 -24.13 20.84
N ARG A 33 33.04 -24.77 21.84
CA ARG A 33 32.59 -24.76 23.24
C ARG A 33 32.87 -23.39 23.86
N SER A 34 31.90 -22.47 23.77
CA SER A 34 31.96 -21.16 24.41
C SER A 34 31.69 -21.30 25.92
N GLN A 35 32.71 -21.04 26.72
CA GLN A 35 32.58 -20.85 28.17
C GLN A 35 31.83 -19.53 28.42
N ALA A 36 30.66 -19.62 29.05
CA ALA A 36 29.91 -18.47 29.52
C ALA A 36 30.64 -17.80 30.69
N ARG A 37 31.19 -16.61 30.46
CA ARG A 37 31.67 -15.71 31.51
C ARG A 37 30.54 -14.75 31.86
N ALA A 38 30.16 -14.75 33.14
CA ALA A 38 29.10 -13.90 33.68
C ALA A 38 29.38 -12.40 33.45
N PRO A 39 28.38 -11.58 33.06
CA PRO A 39 28.55 -10.15 32.94
C PRO A 39 28.60 -9.49 34.33
N LYS A 40 29.70 -8.79 34.60
CA LYS A 40 29.84 -7.85 35.72
C LYS A 40 28.87 -6.68 35.55
N ALA A 41 28.25 -6.30 36.67
CA ALA A 41 27.29 -5.21 36.80
C ALA A 41 27.79 -3.91 36.18
N SER A 42 26.93 -3.29 35.35
CA SER A 42 27.10 -1.92 34.87
C SER A 42 26.48 -0.92 35.86
N PRO A 43 26.98 0.33 35.89
CA PRO A 43 26.62 1.32 36.91
C PRO A 43 25.25 1.94 36.66
N GLN A 44 24.50 2.13 37.74
CA GLN A 44 23.23 2.87 37.80
C GLN A 44 23.43 4.32 37.34
N LEU A 45 22.89 4.67 36.17
CA LEU A 45 22.72 6.05 35.74
C LEU A 45 21.57 6.68 36.54
N ARG A 46 21.90 7.70 37.32
CA ARG A 46 20.93 8.49 38.09
C ARG A 46 19.96 9.18 37.13
N PHE A 47 18.67 8.91 37.32
CA PHE A 47 17.58 9.71 36.76
C PHE A 47 17.67 11.13 37.31
N VAL A 48 17.68 12.12 36.41
CA VAL A 48 17.46 13.53 36.74
C VAL A 48 15.97 13.78 36.56
N ASP A 49 15.32 14.30 37.61
CA ASP A 49 13.89 14.57 37.63
C ASP A 49 13.47 15.62 36.58
N PRO A 50 12.31 15.47 35.93
CA PRO A 50 11.77 16.46 35.02
C PRO A 50 11.20 17.67 35.77
N VAL A 51 11.63 18.86 35.33
CA VAL A 51 11.14 20.18 35.76
C VAL A 51 9.65 20.34 35.43
N PRO A 52 8.80 20.77 36.38
CA PRO A 52 7.39 21.05 36.12
C PRO A 52 7.23 22.41 35.41
N SER A 53 6.85 22.39 34.13
CA SER A 53 6.41 23.57 33.41
C SER A 53 4.91 23.83 33.66
N THR A 54 4.64 25.02 34.18
CA THR A 54 3.33 25.63 34.47
C THR A 54 2.47 25.85 33.22
N PRO A 55 1.12 25.85 33.35
CA PRO A 55 0.20 26.13 32.25
C PRO A 55 -0.11 27.64 32.13
N GLN A 56 0.16 28.24 30.95
CA GLN A 56 -0.46 29.48 30.49
C GLN A 56 -1.49 29.11 29.41
N SER A 57 -2.79 29.25 29.70
CA SER A 57 -3.60 30.47 29.59
C SER A 57 -4.00 30.79 28.14
N SER A 58 -5.25 30.43 27.86
CA SER A 58 -6.26 31.08 27.00
C SER A 58 -5.82 32.05 25.89
N GLY A 59 -6.17 31.68 24.65
CA GLY A 59 -6.35 32.60 23.53
C GLY A 59 -7.45 32.10 22.60
N THR A 60 -8.69 32.51 22.86
CA THR A 60 -9.84 32.37 21.96
C THR A 60 -9.63 33.24 20.72
N SER A 61 -9.74 32.66 19.52
CA SER A 61 -9.83 33.45 18.29
C SER A 61 -10.85 32.86 17.33
N ASN A 62 -11.99 33.55 17.26
CA ASN A 62 -13.07 33.36 16.31
C ASN A 62 -12.60 33.75 14.90
N GLN A 63 -12.73 32.85 13.93
CA GLN A 63 -12.93 33.25 12.53
C GLN A 63 -14.13 32.52 11.93
N GLN A 64 -15.28 33.20 12.02
CA GLN A 64 -16.38 33.05 11.09
C GLN A 64 -15.89 33.45 9.70
N THR A 65 -15.97 32.55 8.72
CA THR A 65 -16.02 32.95 7.31
C THR A 65 -17.28 32.42 6.66
N LYS A 66 -17.88 33.34 5.90
CA LYS A 66 -19.26 33.38 5.46
C LYS A 66 -19.51 32.45 4.27
N SER A 67 -20.69 31.86 4.30
CA SER A 67 -21.38 31.18 3.21
C SER A 67 -21.39 32.00 1.92
N LYS A 68 -20.93 31.42 0.81
CA LYS A 68 -21.24 31.91 -0.55
C LYS A 68 -22.09 30.91 -1.30
N LYS A 69 -23.40 31.13 -1.17
CA LYS A 69 -24.49 30.58 -1.96
C LYS A 69 -24.32 31.06 -3.42
N LYS A 70 -23.92 30.19 -4.34
CA LYS A 70 -23.93 30.49 -5.77
C LYS A 70 -25.15 29.84 -6.41
N LYS A 71 -26.20 30.65 -6.50
CA LYS A 71 -27.39 30.48 -7.33
C LYS A 71 -26.94 30.62 -8.79
N LYS A 72 -27.15 29.59 -9.63
CA LYS A 72 -27.16 29.75 -11.09
C LYS A 72 -28.46 29.15 -11.61
N GLN A 73 -29.20 30.03 -12.26
CA GLN A 73 -30.54 29.89 -12.81
C GLN A 73 -30.42 30.06 -14.33
N ASN A 74 -31.40 29.53 -15.08
CA ASN A 74 -31.63 29.60 -16.54
C ASN A 74 -30.68 28.75 -17.40
N GLU A 75 -31.16 28.04 -18.44
CA GLU A 75 -32.13 28.42 -19.49
C GLU A 75 -32.61 27.11 -20.19
N LYS A 76 -33.91 26.78 -20.23
CA LYS A 76 -34.95 27.08 -21.25
C LYS A 76 -34.60 26.66 -22.70
N ARG A 77 -35.27 25.60 -23.18
CA ARG A 77 -35.79 25.31 -24.55
C ARG A 77 -36.61 24.00 -24.45
N GLU A 78 -37.94 23.98 -24.56
CA GLU A 78 -38.79 24.04 -25.78
C GLU A 78 -38.21 23.15 -26.90
N GLU A 79 -38.92 22.24 -27.56
CA GLU A 79 -40.30 21.75 -27.56
C GLU A 79 -40.34 20.52 -28.51
N THR A 80 -41.54 19.92 -28.69
CA THR A 80 -41.92 18.80 -29.59
C THR A 80 -41.72 17.40 -28.98
N GLY A 81 -42.74 16.58 -28.73
CA GLY A 81 -44.09 16.53 -29.30
C GLY A 81 -44.24 15.19 -30.01
N GLY A 82 -44.99 14.26 -29.43
CA GLY A 82 -45.26 12.96 -30.05
C GLY A 82 -46.09 12.03 -29.15
N PRO A 83 -47.40 11.92 -29.37
CA PRO A 83 -48.26 10.96 -28.69
C PRO A 83 -48.36 9.67 -29.51
N ASN A 84 -48.37 8.54 -28.81
CA ASN A 84 -48.90 7.22 -29.20
C ASN A 84 -48.52 6.29 -28.04
N SER A 85 -49.31 5.35 -27.55
CA SER A 85 -50.69 4.95 -27.75
C SER A 85 -50.84 3.76 -26.79
N LEU A 86 -51.89 3.78 -25.98
CA LEU A 86 -52.61 2.60 -25.45
C LEU A 86 -52.01 1.23 -25.77
N SER A 87 -51.57 0.49 -24.74
CA SER A 87 -51.63 -0.98 -24.81
C SER A 87 -51.83 -1.61 -23.43
N THR A 88 -53.08 -2.03 -23.25
CA THR A 88 -53.55 -3.30 -22.68
C THR A 88 -53.08 -3.75 -21.30
N ASN A 89 -54.07 -3.74 -20.40
CA ASN A 89 -54.20 -4.54 -19.19
C ASN A 89 -53.78 -6.01 -19.42
N ALA A 90 -52.73 -6.45 -18.73
CA ALA A 90 -52.40 -7.86 -18.60
C ALA A 90 -52.51 -8.29 -17.12
N SER A 91 -53.45 -9.21 -16.89
CA SER A 91 -53.82 -9.81 -15.61
C SER A 91 -52.62 -10.30 -14.77
N PRO A 92 -52.66 -10.13 -13.44
CA PRO A 92 -51.65 -10.69 -12.56
C PRO A 92 -51.88 -12.21 -12.44
N LYS A 93 -51.15 -13.00 -13.24
CA LYS A 93 -51.04 -14.44 -13.01
C LYS A 93 -50.37 -14.65 -11.66
N ARG A 94 -51.19 -15.05 -10.68
CA ARG A 94 -50.87 -15.56 -9.35
C ARG A 94 -49.92 -16.75 -9.47
N GLY A 95 -48.64 -16.45 -9.66
CA GLY A 95 -47.56 -17.43 -9.64
C GLY A 95 -47.47 -18.01 -8.25
N LYS A 96 -47.76 -19.30 -8.13
CA LYS A 96 -47.51 -20.07 -6.91
C LYS A 96 -46.01 -19.97 -6.62
N SER A 97 -45.64 -19.14 -5.65
CA SER A 97 -44.29 -19.07 -5.12
C SER A 97 -43.90 -20.46 -4.63
N LYS A 98 -43.15 -21.21 -5.46
CA LYS A 98 -42.34 -22.32 -4.98
C LYS A 98 -41.33 -21.69 -4.04
N LYS A 99 -41.71 -21.63 -2.77
CA LYS A 99 -40.85 -21.38 -1.62
C LYS A 99 -39.96 -22.62 -1.51
N GLN A 100 -39.05 -22.75 -2.46
CA GLN A 100 -38.08 -23.80 -2.51
C GLN A 100 -37.12 -23.47 -1.37
N ASP A 101 -37.05 -24.35 -0.37
CA ASP A 101 -36.12 -24.25 0.74
C ASP A 101 -34.71 -24.10 0.18
N GLU A 102 -34.26 -22.85 0.04
CA GLU A 102 -32.92 -22.48 -0.35
C GLU A 102 -32.03 -22.80 0.85
N LYS A 103 -31.77 -24.10 0.99
CA LYS A 103 -31.01 -24.69 2.07
C LYS A 103 -29.62 -24.07 2.01
N SER A 104 -29.32 -23.17 2.95
CA SER A 104 -28.04 -22.48 3.07
C SER A 104 -26.89 -23.46 2.86
N ARG A 105 -26.23 -23.37 1.70
CA ARG A 105 -25.08 -24.21 1.39
C ARG A 105 -23.94 -23.75 2.30
N LYS A 106 -23.46 -24.64 3.16
CA LYS A 106 -22.29 -24.38 4.02
C LYS A 106 -21.02 -24.77 3.27
N VAL A 107 -19.98 -23.95 3.39
CA VAL A 107 -18.64 -24.23 2.90
C VAL A 107 -17.69 -24.37 4.08
N THR A 108 -16.84 -25.40 4.04
CA THR A 108 -15.79 -25.61 5.04
C THR A 108 -14.46 -25.14 4.47
N ILE A 109 -13.78 -24.27 5.20
CA ILE A 109 -12.47 -23.73 4.82
C ILE A 109 -11.45 -24.32 5.77
N ARG A 110 -10.40 -24.94 5.23
CA ARG A 110 -9.31 -25.58 5.98
C ARG A 110 -8.00 -24.85 5.70
N VAL A 111 -7.24 -24.55 6.74
CA VAL A 111 -5.86 -24.05 6.60
C VAL A 111 -4.90 -25.20 6.83
N SER A 112 -3.95 -25.37 5.90
CA SER A 112 -2.93 -26.40 6.01
C SER A 112 -2.02 -26.13 7.23
N PRO A 113 -1.68 -27.15 8.04
CA PRO A 113 -0.95 -26.99 9.31
C PRO A 113 0.54 -26.61 9.13
N ARG A 114 0.97 -26.19 7.93
CA ARG A 114 2.37 -25.90 7.61
C ARG A 114 2.99 -24.76 8.41
N TYR A 115 2.19 -24.03 9.19
CA TYR A 115 2.65 -22.91 10.01
C TYR A 115 2.19 -23.11 11.46
N PRO A 116 3.10 -23.14 12.44
CA PRO A 116 2.71 -23.19 13.85
C PRO A 116 1.91 -21.94 14.19
N VAL A 117 0.84 -22.12 14.96
CA VAL A 117 -0.03 -21.01 15.40
C VAL A 117 0.74 -20.17 16.40
N THR A 118 1.38 -19.09 15.95
CA THR A 118 2.04 -18.13 16.82
C THR A 118 1.01 -17.17 17.40
N THR A 119 0.71 -17.37 18.68
CA THR A 119 -0.04 -16.44 19.56
C THR A 119 -1.55 -16.49 19.43
N GLU A 120 -2.17 -17.14 20.42
CA GLU A 120 -3.60 -17.17 20.64
C GLU A 120 -4.07 -15.83 21.22
N ARG A 121 -4.30 -14.82 20.37
CA ARG A 121 -5.23 -13.75 20.75
C ARG A 121 -6.63 -14.38 20.73
N ALA A 122 -7.27 -14.45 21.88
CA ALA A 122 -8.65 -14.90 22.03
C ALA A 122 -9.59 -13.96 21.25
N PHE A 123 -9.82 -14.26 19.97
CA PHE A 123 -10.84 -13.57 19.18
C PHE A 123 -12.20 -14.10 19.61
N MET A 124 -12.92 -13.30 20.40
CA MET A 124 -14.27 -13.65 20.84
C MET A 124 -15.25 -13.81 19.66
N ASN A 125 -16.15 -14.77 19.83
CA ASN A 125 -17.07 -15.36 18.87
C ASN A 125 -17.86 -14.36 18.01
N ASN A 126 -17.57 -14.34 16.70
CA ASN A 126 -18.28 -13.57 15.67
C ASN A 126 -19.12 -14.46 14.72
N GLY A 127 -19.79 -15.49 15.25
CA GLY A 127 -20.76 -16.28 14.49
C GLY A 127 -20.17 -17.29 13.47
N TYR A 128 -18.97 -17.80 13.74
CA TYR A 128 -18.43 -18.98 13.05
C TYR A 128 -17.91 -19.97 14.10
N HIS A 129 -18.16 -21.25 13.86
CA HIS A 129 -17.56 -22.29 14.67
C HIS A 129 -16.13 -22.49 14.17
N ARG A 130 -15.16 -21.95 14.93
CA ARG A 130 -13.76 -22.33 14.78
C ARG A 130 -13.60 -23.70 15.41
N LEU A 131 -13.33 -24.71 14.60
CA LEU A 131 -13.00 -26.04 15.09
C LEU A 131 -11.49 -26.24 14.91
N GLN A 132 -10.80 -26.46 16.02
CA GLN A 132 -9.44 -26.98 15.99
C GLN A 132 -9.52 -28.47 15.67
N SER A 133 -8.92 -28.89 14.57
CA SER A 133 -8.78 -30.31 14.25
C SER A 133 -7.70 -30.91 15.13
N ALA A 134 -7.83 -32.20 15.49
CA ALA A 134 -6.81 -32.95 16.21
C ALA A 134 -5.43 -32.91 15.52
N ASN A 135 -5.41 -32.64 14.21
CA ASN A 135 -4.20 -32.55 13.40
C ASN A 135 -3.55 -31.15 13.43
N GLY A 136 -3.96 -30.26 14.34
CA GLY A 136 -3.47 -28.88 14.43
C GLY A 136 -3.97 -27.93 13.33
N GLY A 137 -4.75 -28.45 12.37
CA GLY A 137 -5.39 -27.63 11.34
C GLY A 137 -6.57 -26.83 11.90
N GLN A 138 -6.68 -25.56 11.50
CA GLN A 138 -7.86 -24.75 11.80
C GLN A 138 -8.89 -24.87 10.68
N THR A 139 -10.15 -25.02 11.07
CA THR A 139 -11.27 -25.09 10.12
C THR A 139 -12.35 -24.07 10.48
N TRP A 140 -12.94 -23.48 9.44
CA TRP A 140 -14.05 -22.53 9.54
C TRP A 140 -15.20 -23.03 8.68
N THR A 141 -16.40 -23.06 9.24
CA THR A 141 -17.63 -23.30 8.46
C THR A 141 -18.37 -21.99 8.30
N LEU A 142 -18.63 -21.61 7.04
CA LEU A 142 -19.29 -20.37 6.66
C LEU A 142 -20.45 -20.65 5.71
N ASP A 143 -21.43 -19.75 5.66
CA ASP A 143 -22.45 -19.81 4.62
C ASP A 143 -21.85 -19.38 3.28
N LEU A 144 -22.06 -20.19 2.24
CA LEU A 144 -21.52 -19.93 0.90
C LEU A 144 -22.06 -18.61 0.35
N THR A 145 -23.35 -18.35 0.58
CA THR A 145 -24.03 -17.11 0.17
C THR A 145 -23.37 -15.87 0.77
N PHE A 146 -22.82 -15.96 1.98
CA PHE A 146 -22.12 -14.83 2.61
C PHE A 146 -20.87 -14.41 1.83
N LEU A 147 -20.14 -15.39 1.28
CA LEU A 147 -18.92 -15.17 0.51
C LEU A 147 -19.22 -14.76 -0.93
N THR A 148 -20.09 -15.50 -1.63
CA THR A 148 -20.41 -15.25 -3.04
C THR A 148 -21.11 -13.91 -3.23
N GLN A 149 -21.99 -13.51 -2.32
CA GLN A 149 -22.65 -12.20 -2.34
C GLN A 149 -21.66 -11.01 -2.32
N ARG A 150 -20.46 -11.22 -1.76
CA ARG A 150 -19.45 -10.17 -1.56
C ARG A 150 -18.28 -10.27 -2.54
N SER A 151 -18.12 -11.40 -3.24
CA SER A 151 -17.07 -11.62 -4.23
C SER A 151 -17.57 -12.44 -5.42
N LYS A 152 -17.65 -11.76 -6.58
CA LYS A 152 -17.90 -12.41 -7.88
C LYS A 152 -16.78 -13.38 -8.26
N ALA A 153 -15.55 -13.11 -7.82
CA ALA A 153 -14.42 -13.99 -8.11
C ALA A 153 -14.59 -15.35 -7.43
N LEU A 154 -15.09 -15.35 -6.19
CA LEU A 154 -15.43 -16.60 -5.50
C LEU A 154 -16.64 -17.28 -6.14
N GLU A 155 -17.69 -16.53 -6.48
CA GLU A 155 -18.85 -17.06 -7.20
C GLU A 155 -18.42 -17.81 -8.49
N ASN A 156 -17.63 -17.15 -9.33
CA ASN A 156 -17.08 -17.75 -10.54
C ASN A 156 -16.18 -18.97 -10.27
N MET A 157 -15.44 -18.99 -9.15
CA MET A 157 -14.64 -20.15 -8.74
C MET A 157 -15.51 -21.34 -8.29
N PHE A 158 -16.69 -21.08 -7.73
CA PHE A 158 -17.64 -22.13 -7.35
C PHE A 158 -18.42 -22.66 -8.55
N GLU A 159 -18.67 -21.83 -9.56
CA GLU A 159 -19.29 -22.25 -10.82
C GLU A 159 -18.30 -22.96 -11.75
N ASP A 160 -17.08 -22.42 -11.88
CA ASP A 160 -16.06 -22.91 -12.79
C ASP A 160 -14.79 -23.37 -12.05
N THR A 161 -14.53 -24.67 -12.13
CA THR A 161 -13.36 -25.30 -11.47
C THR A 161 -12.02 -24.93 -12.09
N THR A 162 -12.00 -24.30 -13.27
CA THR A 162 -10.76 -23.88 -13.92
C THR A 162 -10.20 -22.58 -13.33
N ASN A 163 -11.07 -21.76 -12.70
CA ASN A 163 -10.68 -20.51 -12.07
C ASN A 163 -9.90 -20.78 -10.78
N LYS A 164 -8.58 -20.60 -10.86
CA LYS A 164 -7.70 -20.68 -9.69
C LYS A 164 -7.58 -19.30 -9.04
N LEU A 165 -8.06 -19.17 -7.81
CA LEU A 165 -7.76 -18.02 -6.96
C LEU A 165 -6.47 -18.27 -6.20
N ARG A 166 -5.68 -17.21 -6.01
CA ARG A 166 -4.39 -17.32 -5.34
C ARG A 166 -4.58 -17.78 -3.89
N GLY A 167 -3.90 -18.87 -3.55
CA GLY A 167 -3.94 -19.47 -2.22
C GLY A 167 -5.26 -20.14 -1.85
N LEU A 168 -6.15 -20.39 -2.82
CA LEU A 168 -7.40 -21.14 -2.62
C LEU A 168 -7.41 -22.36 -3.54
N VAL A 169 -7.52 -23.54 -2.93
CA VAL A 169 -7.65 -24.82 -3.62
C VAL A 169 -9.03 -25.39 -3.30
N ARG A 170 -9.86 -25.58 -4.31
CA ARG A 170 -11.19 -26.17 -4.14
C ARG A 170 -11.12 -27.68 -4.31
N HIS A 171 -11.68 -28.41 -3.35
CA HIS A 171 -11.92 -29.85 -3.45
C HIS A 171 -13.30 -30.09 -4.06
N ARG A 172 -13.33 -30.76 -5.23
CA ARG A 172 -14.56 -30.97 -6.01
C ARG A 172 -15.63 -31.75 -5.25
N GLU A 173 -15.22 -32.71 -4.44
CA GLU A 173 -16.11 -33.67 -3.80
C GLU A 173 -16.73 -33.17 -2.49
N SER A 174 -16.03 -32.28 -1.77
CA SER A 174 -16.29 -32.07 -0.34
C SER A 174 -16.77 -30.67 0.04
N ASN A 175 -17.18 -29.81 -0.91
CA ASN A 175 -17.51 -28.38 -0.65
C ASN A 175 -16.48 -27.71 0.29
N THR A 176 -15.23 -28.16 0.19
CA THR A 176 -14.15 -27.77 1.08
C THR A 176 -13.16 -26.94 0.29
N LEU A 177 -12.78 -25.80 0.87
CA LEU A 177 -11.72 -24.95 0.36
C LEU A 177 -10.49 -25.12 1.24
N GLU A 178 -9.36 -25.43 0.64
CA GLU A 178 -8.06 -25.40 1.30
C GLU A 178 -7.35 -24.09 1.01
N LEU A 179 -6.85 -23.48 2.08
CA LEU A 179 -6.03 -22.29 2.02
C LEU A 179 -4.56 -22.70 1.93
N ASP A 180 -3.95 -22.38 0.78
CA ASP A 180 -2.53 -22.62 0.52
C ASP A 180 -1.74 -21.31 0.65
N GLY A 181 -0.69 -21.33 1.46
CA GLY A 181 0.15 -20.16 1.72
C GLY A 181 -0.51 -19.01 2.51
N VAL A 182 -1.67 -19.24 3.12
CA VAL A 182 -2.33 -18.27 4.01
C VAL A 182 -2.35 -18.79 5.45
N GLU A 183 -1.76 -18.03 6.36
CA GLU A 183 -1.77 -18.34 7.78
C GLU A 183 -3.20 -18.28 8.36
N ALA A 184 -3.49 -19.18 9.30
CA ALA A 184 -4.76 -19.24 10.00
C ALA A 184 -5.15 -17.92 10.69
N GLY A 185 -4.18 -17.25 11.33
CA GLY A 185 -4.38 -15.94 11.94
C GLY A 185 -4.77 -14.87 10.92
N HIS A 186 -4.11 -14.86 9.76
CA HIS A 186 -4.42 -13.94 8.67
C HIS A 186 -5.84 -14.14 8.12
N PHE A 187 -6.26 -15.39 7.95
CA PHE A 187 -7.61 -15.69 7.49
C PHE A 187 -8.67 -15.31 8.53
N SER A 188 -8.42 -15.58 9.81
CA SER A 188 -9.33 -15.16 10.88
C SER A 188 -9.49 -13.64 10.93
N LEU A 189 -8.39 -12.90 10.77
CA LEU A 189 -8.40 -11.44 10.73
C LEU A 189 -9.21 -10.92 9.52
N PHE A 190 -9.03 -11.55 8.37
CA PHE A 190 -9.81 -11.26 7.17
C PHE A 190 -11.32 -11.48 7.38
N LEU A 191 -11.72 -12.57 8.03
CA LEU A 191 -13.12 -12.84 8.37
C LEU A 191 -13.70 -11.82 9.36
N SER A 192 -12.91 -11.35 10.32
CA SER A 192 -13.30 -10.24 11.20
C SER A 192 -13.54 -8.96 10.39
N ALA A 193 -12.66 -8.65 9.45
CA ALA A 193 -12.78 -7.48 8.59
C ALA A 193 -14.01 -7.52 7.67
N LEU A 194 -14.37 -8.69 7.14
CA LEU A 194 -15.60 -8.88 6.37
C LEU A 194 -16.88 -8.63 7.18
N ARG A 195 -16.85 -8.89 8.50
CA ARG A 195 -17.99 -8.76 9.41
C ARG A 195 -18.09 -7.43 10.12
N ALA A 196 -17.04 -6.62 10.09
CA ALA A 196 -16.93 -5.40 10.88
C ALA A 196 -18.06 -4.38 10.64
N GLY A 197 -18.88 -4.55 9.59
CA GLY A 197 -20.12 -3.78 9.42
C GLY A 197 -19.78 -2.30 9.28
N SER A 198 -20.31 -1.42 10.15
CA SER A 198 -19.94 0.00 10.15
C SER A 198 -18.65 0.31 10.91
N ARG A 199 -18.23 -0.53 11.87
CA ARG A 199 -17.03 -0.33 12.70
C ARG A 199 -15.84 -0.98 12.02
N PHE A 200 -14.88 -0.22 11.51
CA PHE A 200 -13.74 -0.76 10.75
C PHE A 200 -12.46 -0.14 11.23
N ASP A 201 -12.13 -0.52 12.45
CA ASP A 201 -11.05 0.03 13.24
C ASP A 201 -9.94 -1.02 13.30
N PHE A 202 -9.25 -1.20 12.18
CA PHE A 202 -8.10 -2.09 12.05
C PHE A 202 -6.82 -1.29 12.08
N SER A 203 -5.81 -1.82 12.76
CA SER A 203 -4.47 -1.27 12.77
C SER A 203 -3.81 -1.38 11.39
N LEU A 204 -2.77 -0.58 11.16
CA LEU A 204 -2.02 -0.58 9.89
C LEU A 204 -1.39 -1.95 9.59
N ASP A 205 -0.95 -2.68 10.62
CA ASP A 205 -0.39 -4.03 10.48
C ASP A 205 -1.47 -5.05 10.09
N GLU A 206 -2.68 -4.93 10.64
CA GLU A 206 -3.80 -5.78 10.25
C GLU A 206 -4.26 -5.48 8.81
N LEU A 207 -4.33 -4.21 8.44
CA LEU A 207 -4.69 -3.79 7.07
C LEU A 207 -3.68 -4.28 6.03
N LYS A 208 -2.40 -4.42 6.41
CA LYS A 208 -1.34 -5.02 5.58
C LYS A 208 -1.66 -6.45 5.15
N ILE A 209 -2.39 -7.18 6.00
CA ILE A 209 -2.77 -8.58 5.79
C ILE A 209 -4.10 -8.64 5.05
N ILE A 210 -5.08 -7.85 5.48
CA ILE A 210 -6.44 -7.88 4.94
C ILE A 210 -6.47 -7.41 3.48
N LEU A 211 -5.73 -6.35 3.14
CA LEU A 211 -5.80 -5.72 1.82
C LEU A 211 -5.35 -6.67 0.68
N PRO A 212 -4.19 -7.36 0.75
CA PRO A 212 -3.82 -8.35 -0.26
C PRO A 212 -4.84 -9.48 -0.41
N LEU A 213 -5.38 -10.03 0.70
CA LEU A 213 -6.38 -11.10 0.66
C LEU A 213 -7.68 -10.62 0.01
N ALA A 214 -8.15 -9.42 0.36
CA ALA A 214 -9.32 -8.82 -0.26
C ALA A 214 -9.13 -8.60 -1.76
N ASN A 215 -7.93 -8.21 -2.19
CA ASN A 215 -7.60 -8.03 -3.59
C ASN A 215 -7.52 -9.36 -4.35
N ASP A 216 -6.77 -10.33 -3.81
CA ASP A 216 -6.54 -11.63 -4.43
C ASP A 216 -7.83 -12.46 -4.56
N TRP A 217 -8.80 -12.26 -3.65
CA TRP A 217 -10.08 -12.96 -3.66
C TRP A 217 -11.25 -12.11 -4.17
N GLY A 218 -10.99 -10.93 -4.75
CA GLY A 218 -12.01 -10.13 -5.45
C GLY A 218 -13.06 -9.45 -4.55
N PHE A 219 -12.75 -9.19 -3.29
CA PHE A 219 -13.63 -8.45 -2.37
C PHE A 219 -13.47 -6.94 -2.53
N SER A 220 -13.93 -6.38 -3.65
CA SER A 220 -13.71 -4.97 -4.02
C SER A 220 -14.20 -3.97 -2.97
N LYS A 221 -15.34 -4.22 -2.31
CA LYS A 221 -15.85 -3.34 -1.24
C LYS A 221 -14.91 -3.29 -0.03
N LEU A 222 -14.42 -4.44 0.42
CA LEU A 222 -13.49 -4.54 1.53
C LEU A 222 -12.12 -3.94 1.16
N ARG A 223 -11.65 -4.22 -0.05
CA ARG A 223 -10.42 -3.63 -0.61
C ARG A 223 -10.48 -2.10 -0.57
N ASN A 224 -11.54 -1.51 -1.13
CA ASN A 224 -11.70 -0.05 -1.16
C ASN A 224 -11.76 0.54 0.25
N ARG A 225 -12.44 -0.15 1.18
CA ARG A 225 -12.49 0.28 2.57
C ARG A 225 -11.11 0.26 3.24
N CYS A 226 -10.35 -0.82 3.07
CA CYS A 226 -8.96 -0.89 3.53
C CYS A 226 -8.13 0.26 2.95
N MET A 227 -8.29 0.55 1.65
CA MET A 227 -7.58 1.64 0.99
C MET A 227 -7.89 3.00 1.62
N THR A 228 -9.18 3.30 1.85
CA THR A 228 -9.59 4.55 2.51
C THR A 228 -9.04 4.64 3.93
N THR A 229 -9.14 3.57 4.73
CA THR A 229 -8.62 3.57 6.11
C THR A 229 -7.11 3.76 6.14
N ILE A 230 -6.36 3.10 5.24
CA ILE A 230 -4.91 3.29 5.14
C ILE A 230 -4.58 4.74 4.75
N GLN A 231 -5.32 5.34 3.81
CA GLN A 231 -5.11 6.75 3.45
C GLN A 231 -5.35 7.69 4.64
N THR A 232 -6.37 7.43 5.45
CA THR A 232 -6.64 8.19 6.68
C THR A 232 -5.50 8.08 7.70
N LEU A 233 -4.86 6.91 7.81
CA LEU A 233 -3.73 6.68 8.70
C LEU A 233 -2.41 7.31 8.23
N GLN A 234 -2.36 7.83 6.99
CA GLN A 234 -1.19 8.52 6.42
C GLN A 234 0.15 7.77 6.63
N PRO A 235 0.28 6.53 6.12
CA PRO A 235 1.51 5.76 6.27
C PRO A 235 2.70 6.44 5.56
N SER A 236 3.91 6.07 5.98
CA SER A 236 5.14 6.44 5.26
C SER A 236 5.01 6.09 3.76
N PRO A 237 5.46 6.97 2.84
CA PRO A 237 5.39 6.71 1.40
C PRO A 237 6.10 5.40 0.98
N VAL A 238 7.17 5.02 1.71
CA VAL A 238 7.88 3.75 1.51
C VAL A 238 6.97 2.57 1.83
N TYR A 239 6.30 2.61 2.97
CA TYR A 239 5.35 1.58 3.37
C TYR A 239 4.19 1.47 2.38
N LYS A 240 3.64 2.63 1.95
CA LYS A 240 2.59 2.69 0.94
C LYS A 240 3.03 2.03 -0.37
N LEU A 241 4.26 2.28 -0.84
CA LEU A 241 4.81 1.65 -2.04
C LEU A 241 4.95 0.13 -1.89
N LEU A 242 5.48 -0.36 -0.77
CA LEU A 242 5.64 -1.79 -0.52
C LEU A 242 4.28 -2.51 -0.48
N LEU A 243 3.31 -1.91 0.20
CA LEU A 243 1.96 -2.46 0.29
C LEU A 243 1.27 -2.43 -1.08
N ALA A 244 1.42 -1.35 -1.84
CA ALA A 244 0.85 -1.21 -3.18
C ALA A 244 1.42 -2.25 -4.16
N ARG A 245 2.72 -2.56 -4.09
CA ARG A 245 3.35 -3.64 -4.86
C ARG A 245 2.77 -5.01 -4.50
N ARG A 246 2.67 -5.31 -3.20
CA ARG A 246 2.12 -6.59 -2.71
C ARG A 246 0.67 -6.80 -3.15
N SER A 247 -0.12 -5.74 -3.11
CA SER A 247 -1.55 -5.74 -3.45
C SER A 247 -1.84 -5.40 -4.92
N LYS A 248 -0.80 -5.17 -5.74
CA LYS A 248 -0.91 -4.81 -7.17
C LYS A 248 -1.84 -3.61 -7.44
N ILE A 249 -1.67 -2.51 -6.69
CA ILE A 249 -2.48 -1.29 -6.82
C ILE A 249 -1.68 -0.22 -7.59
N PRO A 250 -1.86 -0.09 -8.91
CA PRO A 250 -1.00 0.75 -9.75
C PRO A 250 -1.03 2.24 -9.38
N ASP A 251 -2.20 2.75 -9.00
CA ASP A 251 -2.37 4.17 -8.65
C ASP A 251 -1.52 4.54 -7.43
N TRP A 252 -1.52 3.67 -6.41
CA TRP A 252 -0.70 3.88 -5.22
C TRP A 252 0.79 3.71 -5.48
N ILE A 253 1.17 2.83 -6.41
CA ILE A 253 2.56 2.69 -6.83
C ILE A 253 3.03 4.01 -7.44
N ARG A 254 2.29 4.55 -8.41
CA ARG A 254 2.61 5.82 -9.07
C ARG A 254 2.69 6.97 -8.07
N GLU A 255 1.67 7.12 -7.24
CA GLU A 255 1.60 8.17 -6.22
C GLU A 255 2.81 8.09 -5.27
N ALA A 256 3.12 6.89 -4.76
CA ALA A 256 4.23 6.72 -3.83
C ALA A 256 5.60 6.99 -4.47
N TYR A 257 5.82 6.60 -5.74
CA TYR A 257 7.05 6.96 -6.46
C TYR A 257 7.20 8.48 -6.62
N LEU A 258 6.12 9.19 -7.00
CA LEU A 258 6.13 10.64 -7.11
C LEU A 258 6.43 11.30 -5.77
N THR A 259 5.74 10.88 -4.70
CA THR A 259 5.98 11.39 -3.35
C THR A 259 7.42 11.17 -2.90
N LEU A 260 8.00 9.99 -3.18
CA LEU A 260 9.38 9.68 -2.83
C LEU A 260 10.42 10.47 -3.66
N ALA A 261 10.11 10.77 -4.92
CA ALA A 261 10.96 11.59 -5.78
C ALA A 261 10.99 13.05 -5.32
N ILE A 262 9.88 13.60 -4.83
CA ILE A 262 9.83 15.01 -4.40
C ILE A 262 10.17 15.22 -2.91
N ARG A 263 10.21 14.15 -2.09
CA ARG A 263 10.38 14.24 -0.63
C ARG A 263 11.72 14.87 -0.22
N THR A 264 11.70 15.73 0.78
CA THR A 264 12.88 16.16 1.54
C THR A 264 12.60 15.88 3.02
N PRO A 265 13.46 15.16 3.76
CA PRO A 265 14.80 14.68 3.41
C PRO A 265 14.81 13.44 2.48
N GLY A 266 16.00 13.08 2.02
CA GLY A 266 16.25 11.90 1.19
C GLY A 266 15.82 10.57 1.81
N LEU A 267 16.01 9.48 1.07
CA LEU A 267 15.73 8.13 1.54
C LEU A 267 16.77 7.69 2.57
N LYS A 268 16.31 7.08 3.67
CA LYS A 268 17.21 6.49 4.68
C LYS A 268 17.76 5.16 4.17
N THR A 269 18.89 4.71 4.71
CA THR A 269 19.47 3.40 4.36
C THR A 269 18.48 2.24 4.59
N ALA A 270 17.69 2.30 5.66
CA ALA A 270 16.65 1.31 5.94
C ALA A 270 15.53 1.33 4.88
N ASP A 271 15.12 2.51 4.40
CA ASP A 271 14.15 2.64 3.32
C ASP A 271 14.70 2.03 2.03
N ALA A 272 15.99 2.28 1.74
CA ALA A 272 16.66 1.78 0.55
C ALA A 272 16.76 0.25 0.53
N GLN A 273 17.10 -0.35 1.67
CA GLN A 273 17.14 -1.80 1.82
C GLN A 273 15.75 -2.43 1.63
N ALA A 274 14.71 -1.82 2.19
CA ALA A 274 13.34 -2.34 2.07
C ALA A 274 12.78 -2.23 0.64
N LEU A 275 13.11 -1.15 -0.09
CA LEU A 275 12.63 -0.93 -1.45
C LEU A 275 13.33 -1.80 -2.50
N GLY A 276 14.58 -2.17 -2.23
CA GLY A 276 15.47 -2.88 -3.15
C GLY A 276 16.18 -1.94 -4.14
N ALA A 277 17.29 -2.42 -4.70
CA ALA A 277 18.19 -1.62 -5.55
C ALA A 277 17.49 -1.02 -6.78
N THR A 278 16.64 -1.79 -7.46
CA THR A 278 15.93 -1.34 -8.67
C THR A 278 14.96 -0.19 -8.38
N ALA A 279 14.23 -0.27 -7.27
CA ALA A 279 13.32 0.79 -6.87
C ALA A 279 14.08 2.07 -6.50
N MET A 280 15.20 1.89 -5.79
CA MET A 280 16.08 2.97 -5.38
C MET A 280 16.71 3.69 -6.55
N SER A 281 17.21 2.98 -7.56
CA SER A 281 17.82 3.60 -8.74
C SER A 281 16.81 4.45 -9.52
N ILE A 282 15.57 3.96 -9.67
CA ILE A 282 14.48 4.71 -10.31
C ILE A 282 14.19 6.00 -9.53
N ILE A 283 14.06 5.92 -8.20
CA ILE A 283 13.78 7.10 -7.38
C ILE A 283 14.96 8.07 -7.39
N ALA A 284 16.19 7.58 -7.28
CA ALA A 284 17.40 8.40 -7.30
C ALA A 284 17.52 9.18 -8.62
N ARG A 285 17.32 8.51 -9.75
CA ARG A 285 17.31 9.16 -11.07
C ARG A 285 16.22 10.23 -11.17
N ALA A 286 15.00 9.93 -10.74
CA ALA A 286 13.91 10.91 -10.76
C ALA A 286 14.23 12.14 -9.89
N ARG A 287 14.86 11.93 -8.72
CA ARG A 287 15.31 13.02 -7.84
C ARG A 287 16.37 13.89 -8.52
N GLU A 288 17.36 13.27 -9.15
CA GLU A 288 18.42 13.97 -9.88
C GLU A 288 17.84 14.82 -11.01
N GLU A 289 16.94 14.26 -11.82
CA GLU A 289 16.26 14.99 -12.91
C GLU A 289 15.47 16.21 -12.36
N ILE A 290 14.76 16.05 -11.24
CA ILE A 290 14.05 17.16 -10.57
C ILE A 290 15.03 18.23 -10.06
N LEU A 291 16.17 17.83 -9.50
CA LEU A 291 17.19 18.77 -9.02
C LEU A 291 17.83 19.54 -10.17
N LEU A 292 18.20 18.87 -11.25
CA LEU A 292 18.76 19.52 -12.45
C LEU A 292 17.79 20.53 -13.05
N HIS A 293 16.50 20.18 -13.15
CA HIS A 293 15.49 21.11 -13.65
C HIS A 293 15.35 22.36 -12.77
N ARG A 294 15.43 22.21 -11.44
CA ARG A 294 15.38 23.36 -10.51
C ARG A 294 16.60 24.27 -10.67
N LEU A 295 17.80 23.69 -10.76
CA LEU A 295 19.04 24.44 -10.96
C LEU A 295 19.04 25.22 -12.28
N GLN A 296 18.56 24.62 -13.37
CA GLN A 296 18.43 25.30 -14.66
C GLN A 296 17.44 26.46 -14.59
N SER A 297 16.31 26.25 -13.92
CA SER A 297 15.28 27.29 -13.73
C SER A 297 15.82 28.49 -12.94
N ASP A 298 16.58 28.24 -11.88
CA ASP A 298 17.18 29.29 -11.06
C ASP A 298 18.28 30.04 -11.82
N THR A 299 19.08 29.34 -12.63
CA THR A 299 20.12 29.96 -13.47
C THR A 299 19.52 30.88 -14.53
N SER A 300 18.42 30.47 -15.17
CA SER A 300 17.71 31.33 -16.14
C SER A 300 17.10 32.58 -15.51
N MET A 301 16.80 32.57 -14.21
CA MET A 301 16.30 33.75 -13.48
C MET A 301 17.42 34.70 -13.05
N GLN A 302 18.66 34.20 -12.89
CA GLN A 302 19.82 35.03 -12.51
C GLN A 302 20.56 35.68 -13.68
N ILE A 303 20.38 35.21 -14.92
CA ILE A 303 20.96 35.87 -16.11
C ILE A 303 20.21 37.17 -16.48
N ALA A 304 19.06 37.44 -15.86
CA ALA A 304 18.57 38.81 -15.70
C ALA A 304 19.45 39.55 -14.68
N PHE A 305 20.73 39.73 -15.02
CA PHE A 305 21.59 40.70 -14.36
C PHE A 305 20.83 42.04 -14.42
N PRO A 306 20.44 42.65 -13.28
CA PRO A 306 20.14 44.06 -13.30
C PRO A 306 21.40 44.69 -13.90
N SER A 307 21.25 45.34 -15.05
CA SER A 307 22.34 46.08 -15.69
C SER A 307 22.96 46.94 -14.59
N LEU A 308 24.10 46.51 -14.06
CA LEU A 308 24.84 47.31 -13.10
C LEU A 308 25.01 48.66 -13.78
N PRO A 309 24.57 49.77 -13.16
CA PRO A 309 24.80 51.08 -13.74
C PRO A 309 26.30 51.14 -14.04
N ARG A 310 26.63 51.32 -15.33
CA ARG A 310 28.01 51.50 -15.78
C ARG A 310 28.52 52.76 -15.07
N SER A 311 29.10 52.59 -13.89
CA SER A 311 29.88 53.63 -13.27
C SER A 311 31.09 53.84 -14.17
N PRO A 312 31.33 55.07 -14.67
CA PRO A 312 32.55 55.39 -15.39
C PRO A 312 33.69 55.37 -14.38
N LEU A 313 34.36 54.24 -14.22
CA LEU A 313 35.65 54.19 -13.53
C LEU A 313 36.69 54.82 -14.45
N GLN A 314 36.81 56.15 -14.31
CA GLN A 314 38.02 56.87 -14.65
C GLN A 314 39.15 56.40 -13.73
N GLY A 315 40.22 55.91 -14.37
CA GLY A 315 41.61 55.98 -13.93
C GLY A 315 41.90 55.75 -12.45
N LEU A 316 42.27 54.53 -12.11
CA LEU A 316 43.31 54.33 -11.10
C LEU A 316 44.39 53.45 -11.70
N ALA A 317 45.53 54.08 -11.92
CA ALA A 317 46.76 53.48 -12.37
C ALA A 317 47.16 52.35 -11.42
N TYR A 318 47.37 51.18 -11.99
CA TYR A 318 47.95 50.03 -11.34
C TYR A 318 49.43 50.32 -11.07
N VAL A 319 49.75 50.72 -9.83
CA VAL A 319 51.14 50.77 -9.35
C VAL A 319 51.54 49.35 -9.00
N SER A 320 52.43 48.81 -9.83
CA SER A 320 53.11 47.54 -9.64
C SER A 320 54.11 47.70 -8.49
N SER A 321 53.82 47.11 -7.33
CA SER A 321 54.82 46.90 -6.26
C SER A 321 55.09 45.41 -6.13
N GLN A 322 56.23 45.00 -6.68
CA GLN A 322 56.95 43.81 -6.26
C GLN A 322 57.41 44.02 -4.81
N GLU A 323 57.08 43.09 -3.93
CA GLU A 323 57.83 42.88 -2.70
C GLU A 323 58.06 41.38 -2.55
N GLU A 324 59.27 40.95 -2.91
CA GLU A 324 59.81 39.65 -2.56
C GLU A 324 60.08 39.62 -1.05
N ALA A 325 59.57 38.60 -0.36
CA ALA A 325 60.01 38.25 0.98
C ALA A 325 60.76 36.91 0.92
N PRO A 326 61.97 36.81 1.51
CA PRO A 326 62.72 35.56 1.56
C PRO A 326 62.19 34.65 2.67
N TYR A 327 61.99 33.38 2.33
CA TYR A 327 61.83 32.30 3.30
C TYR A 327 63.17 32.03 3.99
N GLN A 328 63.21 32.14 5.31
CA GLN A 328 64.22 31.50 6.17
C GLN A 328 63.50 30.66 7.23
N GLY A 329 63.99 29.44 7.46
CA GLY A 329 63.62 28.58 8.58
C GLY A 329 63.14 27.21 8.15
#